data_AF-A0A8C4RQZ1-F1
#
_entry.id   AF-A0A8C4RQZ1-F1
#
_cell.length_a   1.000
_cell.length_b   1.000
_cell.length_c   1.000
_cell.angle_alpha   90.00
_cell.angle_beta   90.00
_cell.angle_gamma   90.00
#
_symmetry.space_group_name_H-M   'P 1'
#
loop_
_entity.id
_entity.type
_entity.pdbx_description
1 polymer ?
#
loop_
_entity_poly.entity_id
_entity_poly.type
_entity_poly.pdbx_seq_one_letter_code
_entity_poly.pdbx_strand_id
1 'polypeptide(L)'
;MIIGPALSSGYISLMLFLNCLFFFFSFLAVCRYALGMQDGTIPDKAITASSSWSDSTEAKHGRLSTADGDGAWCPAGPVYPDNKEYIQVDLQQLHFITLVGTQGRHANGHGNEFTRFYQLRYSRNGRIYNTWKDRWGNEIISGNVNTYDVVLKDLGPPIIRLIFKEKLGEGQFGEVHLCEIANPQDLMSLEFPFNIRKGRPLLVAVKILRSDATKNARNDFLKEVKILSRLKDPNIIGLLGVCVQDTPLCMITEYMERGDLNQFLNQRKLEDKACSTSNITTISYEALISMASQIASGMKYLASLNFVHRDLATRNCLVGENDTIKIADFGMSRNLYAGDYYRIQGRAVLPIRWMAWECILMGKFTTASDVWAFGVTLWEMLMLCKEQPYNSLTDEEVIENAGEFFRDHGKQMYLTRPEICPQGLYELMLHCWCRDFKDRPTFVQIQHFLLEEAMNMV
;
A
#
# COMPACT_ATOMS: atom_id res chain seq x y z
N MET A 1 -17.75 14.61 -14.77
CA MET A 1 -17.87 13.37 -15.58
C MET A 1 -18.84 13.64 -16.72
N ILE A 2 -18.52 13.19 -17.93
CA ILE A 2 -19.33 13.28 -19.14
C ILE A 2 -19.85 11.88 -19.45
N ILE A 3 -21.14 11.77 -19.75
CA ILE A 3 -21.81 10.52 -20.11
C ILE A 3 -22.55 10.77 -21.42
N GLY A 4 -22.17 10.04 -22.48
CA GLY A 4 -22.71 10.22 -23.84
C GLY A 4 -23.28 8.91 -24.39
N PRO A 5 -24.42 8.91 -25.12
CA PRO A 5 -24.96 7.70 -25.72
C PRO A 5 -24.07 7.22 -26.87
N ALA A 6 -23.89 5.91 -27.03
CA ALA A 6 -22.88 5.36 -27.94
C ALA A 6 -23.46 4.84 -29.28
N LEU A 7 -24.67 4.28 -29.30
CA LEU A 7 -25.16 3.47 -30.44
C LEU A 7 -26.69 3.41 -30.65
N SER A 8 -27.49 4.32 -30.09
CA SER A 8 -28.93 4.38 -30.42
C SER A 8 -29.55 5.73 -30.11
N SER A 9 -30.62 6.09 -30.82
CA SER A 9 -31.55 7.18 -30.48
C SER A 9 -32.16 6.91 -29.09
N GLY A 10 -31.56 7.45 -28.04
CA GLY A 10 -31.95 7.12 -26.67
C GLY A 10 -31.27 7.96 -25.60
N TYR A 11 -32.08 8.40 -24.64
CA TYR A 11 -31.96 9.52 -23.73
C TYR A 11 -31.37 9.10 -22.36
N ILE A 12 -30.52 9.93 -21.74
CA ILE A 12 -29.78 9.59 -20.50
C ILE A 12 -30.41 10.30 -19.28
N SER A 13 -30.89 9.55 -18.29
CA SER A 13 -31.02 10.03 -16.91
C SER A 13 -29.91 9.44 -16.04
N LEU A 14 -29.31 10.25 -15.16
CA LEU A 14 -28.01 9.97 -14.55
C LEU A 14 -28.04 9.91 -13.01
N MET A 15 -27.36 8.91 -12.45
CA MET A 15 -26.90 8.87 -11.06
C MET A 15 -25.38 8.68 -10.99
N LEU A 16 -24.75 9.48 -10.15
CA LEU A 16 -23.39 9.24 -9.68
C LEU A 16 -23.46 8.82 -8.21
N PHE A 17 -22.57 7.92 -7.79
CA PHE A 17 -22.44 7.38 -6.42
C PHE A 17 -20.97 7.58 -5.94
N LEU A 18 -20.74 7.76 -4.63
CA LEU A 18 -19.40 7.87 -4.03
C LEU A 18 -19.19 7.00 -2.78
N ASN A 19 -18.00 6.41 -2.80
CA ASN A 19 -17.01 6.10 -1.76
C ASN A 19 -17.27 5.25 -0.49
N CYS A 20 -16.55 4.11 -0.52
CA CYS A 20 -15.58 3.50 0.42
C CYS A 20 -15.86 3.30 1.92
N LEU A 21 -15.81 2.01 2.33
CA LEU A 21 -14.92 1.47 3.38
C LEU A 21 -14.92 -0.08 3.38
N PHE A 22 -13.78 -0.67 3.77
CA PHE A 22 -13.48 -2.11 3.84
C PHE A 22 -13.96 -2.76 5.15
N PHE A 23 -14.51 -4.00 5.10
CA PHE A 23 -14.04 -5.25 5.75
C PHE A 23 -15.18 -6.26 6.02
N PHE A 24 -15.09 -7.47 5.42
CA PHE A 24 -15.11 -8.82 6.05
C PHE A 24 -15.48 -9.92 5.03
N PHE A 25 -14.70 -11.00 5.00
CA PHE A 25 -15.08 -12.26 4.35
C PHE A 25 -16.11 -12.98 5.24
N SER A 26 -17.39 -12.66 5.07
CA SER A 26 -18.51 -13.61 5.18
C SER A 26 -19.79 -12.86 4.79
N PHE A 27 -20.49 -13.37 3.78
CA PHE A 27 -21.69 -12.81 3.14
C PHE A 27 -21.47 -11.62 2.19
N LEU A 28 -22.07 -11.74 1.00
CA LEU A 28 -22.29 -10.66 0.05
C LEU A 28 -22.94 -9.47 0.77
N ALA A 29 -22.24 -8.35 0.87
CA ALA A 29 -22.84 -7.06 1.20
C ALA A 29 -22.23 -5.98 0.31
N VAL A 30 -23.02 -5.54 -0.68
CA VAL A 30 -22.66 -4.52 -1.68
C VAL A 30 -23.00 -3.14 -1.09
N CYS A 31 -22.01 -2.33 -0.74
CA CYS A 31 -22.25 -0.99 -0.19
C CYS A 31 -22.31 0.05 -1.34
N ARG A 32 -23.47 0.70 -1.52
CA ARG A 32 -23.79 1.63 -2.64
C ARG A 32 -24.29 2.98 -2.09
N TYR A 33 -23.42 3.98 -1.89
CA TYR A 33 -23.83 5.31 -1.38
C TYR A 33 -23.96 6.36 -2.49
N ALA A 34 -25.16 6.93 -2.62
CA ALA A 34 -25.48 7.91 -3.65
C ALA A 34 -24.71 9.22 -3.46
N LEU A 35 -24.23 9.84 -4.55
CA LEU A 35 -23.67 11.21 -4.51
C LEU A 35 -24.74 12.29 -4.39
N GLY A 36 -26.00 11.88 -4.39
CA GLY A 36 -27.13 12.80 -4.34
C GLY A 36 -27.49 13.46 -5.67
N MET A 37 -27.31 12.72 -6.77
CA MET A 37 -28.03 13.03 -8.01
C MET A 37 -29.55 12.92 -7.80
N GLN A 38 -30.02 11.92 -7.03
CA GLN A 38 -31.46 11.70 -6.80
C GLN A 38 -32.07 12.64 -5.77
N ASP A 39 -31.36 12.92 -4.68
CA ASP A 39 -31.89 13.71 -3.54
C ASP A 39 -31.60 15.23 -3.64
N GLY A 40 -30.92 15.66 -4.70
CA GLY A 40 -30.59 17.07 -4.93
C GLY A 40 -29.33 17.57 -4.20
N THR A 41 -28.58 16.71 -3.49
CA THR A 41 -27.29 17.09 -2.88
C THR A 41 -26.30 17.59 -3.92
N ILE A 42 -26.27 16.97 -5.12
CA ILE A 42 -25.65 17.60 -6.29
C ILE A 42 -26.62 18.67 -6.79
N PRO A 43 -26.25 19.96 -6.80
CA PRO A 43 -27.16 21.03 -7.18
C PRO A 43 -27.37 21.10 -8.69
N ASP A 44 -28.49 21.64 -9.16
CA ASP A 44 -28.83 21.71 -10.60
C ASP A 44 -27.74 22.39 -11.44
N LYS A 45 -27.10 23.44 -10.90
CA LYS A 45 -26.00 24.15 -11.57
C LYS A 45 -24.76 23.29 -11.85
N ALA A 46 -24.62 22.16 -11.15
CA ALA A 46 -23.54 21.21 -11.37
C ALA A 46 -23.85 20.22 -12.50
N ILE A 47 -25.06 20.23 -13.04
CA ILE A 47 -25.50 19.33 -14.10
C ILE A 47 -25.69 20.15 -15.37
N THR A 48 -24.89 19.88 -16.39
CA THR A 48 -24.95 20.55 -17.69
C THR A 48 -25.09 19.52 -18.80
N ALA A 49 -25.48 19.94 -20.00
CA ALA A 49 -25.57 19.05 -21.15
C ALA A 49 -25.17 19.79 -22.43
N SER A 50 -24.84 19.02 -23.46
CA SER A 50 -24.53 19.53 -24.80
C SER A 50 -25.71 20.26 -25.46
N SER A 51 -26.92 19.77 -25.24
CA SER A 51 -28.16 20.33 -25.79
C SER A 51 -29.37 19.87 -24.96
N SER A 52 -30.55 20.42 -25.24
CA SER A 52 -31.82 19.94 -24.69
C SER A 52 -32.94 20.04 -25.74
N TRP A 53 -33.86 19.08 -25.77
CA TRP A 53 -35.02 19.09 -26.67
C TRP A 53 -36.04 20.18 -26.30
N SER A 54 -36.23 20.40 -25.01
CA SER A 54 -37.16 21.37 -24.43
C SER A 54 -36.69 21.80 -23.04
N ASP A 55 -37.28 22.86 -22.51
CA ASP A 55 -37.04 23.33 -21.13
C ASP A 55 -37.38 22.24 -20.09
N SER A 56 -38.38 21.41 -20.37
CA SER A 56 -38.79 20.28 -19.52
C SER A 56 -37.83 19.08 -19.56
N THR A 57 -36.84 19.09 -20.45
CA THR A 57 -35.86 18.00 -20.64
C THR A 57 -34.40 18.48 -20.52
N GLU A 58 -34.19 19.61 -19.88
CA GLU A 58 -32.86 20.13 -19.54
C GLU A 58 -32.05 19.18 -18.64
N ALA A 59 -30.74 19.41 -18.58
CA ALA A 59 -29.79 18.58 -17.84
C ALA A 59 -30.19 18.33 -16.38
N LYS A 60 -30.74 19.34 -15.69
CA LYS A 60 -31.20 19.25 -14.29
C LYS A 60 -32.31 18.21 -14.06
N HIS A 61 -33.08 17.89 -15.10
CA HIS A 61 -34.14 16.87 -15.06
C HIS A 61 -33.59 15.46 -15.27
N GLY A 62 -32.31 15.31 -15.63
CA GLY A 62 -31.61 14.03 -15.76
C GLY A 62 -31.23 13.36 -14.44
N ARG A 63 -32.12 13.40 -13.45
CA ARG A 63 -31.96 12.76 -12.14
C ARG A 63 -32.78 11.47 -12.08
N LEU A 64 -32.33 10.49 -11.30
CA LEU A 64 -33.08 9.24 -11.15
C LEU A 64 -34.33 9.43 -10.29
N SER A 65 -35.37 8.65 -10.61
CA SER A 65 -36.59 8.51 -9.80
C SER A 65 -37.28 9.83 -9.48
N THR A 66 -37.14 10.84 -10.34
CA THR A 66 -37.92 12.07 -10.30
C THR A 66 -38.83 12.17 -11.52
N ALA A 67 -39.96 12.85 -11.34
CA ALA A 67 -40.87 13.23 -12.41
C ALA A 67 -40.82 14.75 -12.68
N ASP A 68 -39.87 15.48 -12.08
CA ASP A 68 -39.70 16.91 -12.32
C ASP A 68 -39.35 17.16 -13.80
N GLY A 69 -40.06 18.11 -14.42
CA GLY A 69 -40.03 18.28 -15.87
C GLY A 69 -40.64 17.05 -16.56
N ASP A 70 -39.93 16.49 -17.54
CA ASP A 70 -40.28 15.22 -18.17
C ASP A 70 -39.52 14.03 -17.57
N GLY A 71 -38.80 14.22 -16.47
CA GLY A 71 -38.13 13.14 -15.71
C GLY A 71 -36.90 12.52 -16.38
N ALA A 72 -36.27 13.22 -17.33
CA ALA A 72 -34.95 12.88 -17.88
C ALA A 72 -34.34 14.07 -18.63
N TRP A 73 -33.02 14.00 -18.88
CA TRP A 73 -32.38 14.86 -19.88
C TRP A 73 -32.59 14.28 -21.28
N CYS A 74 -32.92 15.16 -22.23
CA CYS A 74 -33.10 14.78 -23.63
C CYS A 74 -32.31 15.65 -24.60
N PRO A 75 -31.47 15.09 -25.50
CA PRO A 75 -30.76 15.89 -26.50
C PRO A 75 -31.72 16.48 -27.54
N ALA A 76 -31.33 17.62 -28.12
CA ALA A 76 -32.12 18.35 -29.11
C ALA A 76 -32.27 17.62 -30.46
N GLY A 77 -31.42 16.63 -30.73
CA GLY A 77 -31.40 15.92 -32.00
C GLY A 77 -30.91 14.46 -31.87
N PRO A 78 -30.87 13.72 -32.99
CA PRO A 78 -30.42 12.34 -33.00
C PRO A 78 -28.94 12.23 -32.62
N VAL A 79 -28.63 11.29 -31.72
CA VAL A 79 -27.27 11.12 -31.16
C VAL A 79 -26.35 10.36 -32.13
N TYR A 80 -26.92 9.46 -32.93
CA TYR A 80 -26.22 8.72 -33.98
C TYR A 80 -26.35 9.44 -35.33
N PRO A 81 -25.29 9.51 -36.16
CA PRO A 81 -23.96 8.89 -36.00
C PRO A 81 -22.91 9.75 -35.27
N ASP A 82 -23.24 10.98 -34.93
CA ASP A 82 -22.26 11.99 -34.55
C ASP A 82 -21.67 11.82 -33.14
N ASN A 83 -22.34 11.11 -32.22
CA ASN A 83 -21.93 10.86 -30.83
C ASN A 83 -21.44 12.12 -30.07
N LYS A 84 -22.02 13.29 -30.39
CA LYS A 84 -21.67 14.60 -29.81
C LYS A 84 -22.47 14.94 -28.55
N GLU A 85 -23.59 14.25 -28.33
CA GLU A 85 -24.50 14.56 -27.24
C GLU A 85 -24.02 13.94 -25.91
N TYR A 86 -24.04 14.74 -24.84
CA TYR A 86 -23.67 14.29 -23.52
C TYR A 86 -24.36 15.08 -22.42
N ILE A 87 -24.54 14.40 -21.28
CA ILE A 87 -24.78 15.03 -19.99
C ILE A 87 -23.49 15.04 -19.19
N GLN A 88 -23.21 16.15 -18.54
CA GLN A 88 -22.05 16.37 -17.70
C GLN A 88 -22.49 16.67 -16.28
N VAL A 89 -21.82 16.04 -15.32
CA VAL A 89 -21.93 16.41 -13.91
C VAL A 89 -20.58 16.89 -13.41
N ASP A 90 -20.53 18.14 -13.01
CA ASP A 90 -19.44 18.70 -12.23
C ASP A 90 -19.69 18.43 -10.75
N LEU A 91 -18.93 17.52 -10.19
CA LEU A 91 -19.09 17.15 -8.80
C LEU A 91 -18.47 18.17 -7.84
N GLN A 92 -17.88 19.26 -8.33
CA GLN A 92 -17.24 20.37 -7.60
C GLN A 92 -16.00 19.98 -6.75
N GLN A 93 -15.95 18.75 -6.27
CA GLN A 93 -14.87 18.13 -5.52
C GLN A 93 -14.40 16.85 -6.23
N LEU A 94 -13.23 16.35 -5.84
CA LEU A 94 -12.66 15.15 -6.42
C LEU A 94 -13.29 13.92 -5.79
N HIS A 95 -13.54 12.92 -6.62
CA HIS A 95 -14.51 11.89 -6.33
C HIS A 95 -14.06 10.56 -6.93
N PHE A 96 -14.09 9.51 -6.11
CA PHE A 96 -13.84 8.14 -6.51
C PHE A 96 -15.14 7.48 -6.96
N ILE A 97 -15.25 7.26 -8.26
CA ILE A 97 -16.47 6.72 -8.86
C ILE A 97 -16.22 5.25 -9.20
N THR A 98 -16.96 4.38 -8.51
CA THR A 98 -16.89 2.93 -8.64
C THR A 98 -18.15 2.36 -9.29
N LEU A 99 -19.20 3.16 -9.44
CA LEU A 99 -20.50 2.74 -9.94
C LEU A 99 -21.23 3.93 -10.61
N VAL A 100 -21.93 3.65 -11.70
CA VAL A 100 -22.83 4.60 -12.36
C VAL A 100 -24.23 3.99 -12.43
N GLY A 101 -25.24 4.80 -12.12
CA GLY A 101 -26.64 4.42 -12.27
C GLY A 101 -27.27 5.16 -13.45
N THR A 102 -28.03 4.44 -14.27
CA THR A 102 -28.82 5.03 -15.36
C THR A 102 -30.28 4.60 -15.27
N GLN A 103 -31.18 5.48 -15.68
CA GLN A 103 -32.61 5.19 -15.84
C GLN A 103 -33.09 5.81 -17.15
N GLY A 104 -34.14 5.23 -17.74
CA GLY A 104 -34.84 5.90 -18.81
C GLY A 104 -35.73 7.03 -18.30
N ARG A 105 -36.48 7.64 -19.21
CA ARG A 105 -37.42 8.71 -18.90
C ARG A 105 -38.57 8.16 -18.06
N HIS A 106 -38.68 8.63 -16.81
CA HIS A 106 -39.71 8.13 -15.90
C HIS A 106 -41.10 8.72 -16.22
N ALA A 107 -41.21 10.05 -16.34
CA ALA A 107 -42.42 10.81 -16.76
C ALA A 107 -43.77 10.23 -16.28
N ASN A 108 -43.90 9.90 -14.99
CA ASN A 108 -45.10 9.26 -14.41
C ASN A 108 -45.55 7.96 -15.13
N GLY A 109 -44.61 7.22 -15.72
CA GLY A 109 -44.87 5.99 -16.47
C GLY A 109 -45.23 6.21 -17.95
N HIS A 110 -45.25 7.45 -18.43
CA HIS A 110 -45.52 7.78 -19.85
C HIS A 110 -44.26 7.91 -20.70
N GLY A 111 -43.09 7.67 -20.12
CA GLY A 111 -41.80 7.63 -20.82
C GLY A 111 -41.60 6.36 -21.63
N ASN A 112 -41.17 6.50 -22.88
CA ASN A 112 -40.80 5.40 -23.79
C ASN A 112 -39.30 5.43 -24.16
N GLU A 113 -38.55 6.39 -23.62
CA GLU A 113 -37.20 6.77 -24.01
C GLU A 113 -36.14 6.29 -23.00
N PHE A 114 -35.07 5.62 -23.46
CA PHE A 114 -33.95 5.21 -22.62
C PHE A 114 -32.66 4.96 -23.41
N THR A 115 -31.50 5.10 -22.77
CA THR A 115 -30.19 4.79 -23.38
C THR A 115 -29.80 3.33 -23.16
N ARG A 116 -29.61 2.60 -24.26
CA ARG A 116 -29.15 1.19 -24.24
C ARG A 116 -27.65 1.03 -24.09
N PHE A 117 -26.88 2.00 -24.57
CA PHE A 117 -25.42 1.97 -24.56
C PHE A 117 -24.87 3.38 -24.39
N TYR A 118 -23.89 3.55 -23.52
CA TYR A 118 -23.26 4.84 -23.25
C TYR A 118 -21.75 4.71 -23.08
N GLN A 119 -21.03 5.82 -23.24
CA GLN A 119 -19.61 5.96 -22.93
C GLN A 119 -19.44 6.91 -21.75
N LEU A 120 -18.37 6.69 -20.97
CA LEU A 120 -17.97 7.55 -19.88
C LEU A 120 -16.68 8.28 -20.24
N ARG A 121 -16.67 9.60 -20.07
CA ARG A 121 -15.47 10.41 -20.09
C ARG A 121 -15.33 11.17 -18.78
N TYR A 122 -14.11 11.39 -18.32
CA TYR A 122 -13.88 12.14 -17.09
C TYR A 122 -12.75 13.14 -17.26
N SER A 123 -12.92 14.30 -16.64
CA SER A 123 -11.93 15.37 -16.59
C SER A 123 -11.81 15.88 -15.17
N ARG A 124 -10.62 16.35 -14.82
CA ARG A 124 -10.32 16.98 -13.52
C ARG A 124 -10.03 18.47 -13.65
N ASN A 125 -9.85 18.96 -14.88
CA ASN A 125 -9.52 20.36 -15.18
C ASN A 125 -10.52 21.01 -16.13
N GLY A 126 -11.57 20.28 -16.54
CA GLY A 126 -12.56 20.72 -17.53
C GLY A 126 -12.03 20.88 -18.95
N ARG A 127 -10.73 20.64 -19.20
CA ARG A 127 -10.05 20.87 -20.49
C ARG A 127 -9.69 19.58 -21.22
N ILE A 128 -9.16 18.60 -20.49
CA ILE A 128 -8.74 17.31 -21.05
C ILE A 128 -9.67 16.23 -20.50
N TYR A 129 -10.33 15.51 -21.40
CA TYR A 129 -11.24 14.42 -21.06
C TYR A 129 -10.63 13.08 -21.45
N ASN A 130 -10.60 12.15 -20.49
CA ASN A 130 -10.18 10.77 -20.71
C ASN A 130 -11.41 9.90 -20.88
N THR A 131 -11.41 9.01 -21.87
CA THR A 131 -12.44 7.98 -22.03
C THR A 131 -12.16 6.83 -21.07
N TRP A 132 -13.15 6.47 -20.26
CA TRP A 132 -13.10 5.28 -19.43
C TRP A 132 -13.26 4.04 -20.33
N LYS A 133 -12.48 3.01 -20.05
CA LYS A 133 -12.55 1.71 -20.72
C LYS A 133 -12.66 0.63 -19.66
N ASP A 134 -13.41 -0.42 -19.95
CA ASP A 134 -13.44 -1.60 -19.11
C ASP A 134 -12.12 -2.40 -19.20
N ARG A 135 -12.02 -3.46 -18.41
CA ARG A 135 -10.87 -4.37 -18.36
C ARG A 135 -10.51 -5.05 -19.69
N TRP A 136 -11.39 -5.03 -20.68
CA TRP A 136 -11.18 -5.60 -22.02
C TRP A 136 -10.93 -4.50 -23.08
N GLY A 137 -10.80 -3.25 -22.66
CA GLY A 137 -10.60 -2.10 -23.54
C GLY A 137 -11.88 -1.62 -24.21
N ASN A 138 -13.05 -2.13 -23.82
CA ASN A 138 -14.32 -1.64 -24.37
C ASN A 138 -14.67 -0.30 -23.72
N GLU A 139 -15.01 0.67 -24.55
CA GLU A 139 -15.42 2.00 -24.11
C GLU A 139 -16.94 2.10 -23.92
N ILE A 140 -17.68 1.09 -24.39
CA ILE A 140 -19.14 1.07 -24.44
C ILE A 140 -19.68 0.28 -23.25
N ILE A 141 -20.55 0.93 -22.48
CA ILE A 141 -21.22 0.36 -21.32
C ILE A 141 -22.68 0.15 -21.68
N SER A 142 -23.24 -1.00 -21.27
CA SER A 142 -24.69 -1.24 -21.40
C SER A 142 -25.47 -0.37 -20.42
N GLY A 143 -26.56 0.24 -20.89
CA GLY A 143 -27.50 1.02 -20.09
C GLY A 143 -28.79 0.24 -19.84
N ASN A 144 -29.91 0.92 -20.05
CA ASN A 144 -31.25 0.41 -19.73
C ASN A 144 -31.85 -0.41 -20.88
N VAL A 145 -32.79 -1.29 -20.53
CA VAL A 145 -33.63 -2.05 -21.48
C VAL A 145 -35.10 -1.63 -21.44
N ASN A 146 -35.46 -0.77 -20.48
CA ASN A 146 -36.78 -0.18 -20.28
C ASN A 146 -36.64 1.22 -19.64
N THR A 147 -37.76 1.90 -19.40
CA THR A 147 -37.78 3.27 -18.91
C THR A 147 -37.83 3.44 -17.41
N TYR A 148 -38.25 2.40 -16.68
CA TYR A 148 -38.56 2.50 -15.24
C TYR A 148 -37.47 1.92 -14.34
N ASP A 149 -36.70 0.93 -14.77
CA ASP A 149 -35.68 0.31 -13.92
C ASP A 149 -34.42 1.16 -13.84
N VAL A 150 -33.90 1.28 -12.63
CA VAL A 150 -32.55 1.80 -12.39
C VAL A 150 -31.54 0.69 -12.67
N VAL A 151 -30.70 0.88 -13.68
CA VAL A 151 -29.60 -0.03 -14.00
C VAL A 151 -28.32 0.53 -13.39
N LEU A 152 -27.69 -0.27 -12.53
CA LEU A 152 -26.41 0.07 -11.91
C LEU A 152 -25.28 -0.70 -12.60
N LYS A 153 -24.20 0.00 -12.94
CA LYS A 153 -23.00 -0.56 -13.56
C LYS A 153 -21.76 -0.29 -12.72
N ASP A 154 -21.11 -1.37 -12.29
CA ASP A 154 -19.82 -1.31 -11.62
C ASP A 154 -18.72 -0.93 -12.61
N LEU A 155 -17.91 0.07 -12.24
CA LEU A 155 -16.76 0.51 -13.01
C LEU A 155 -15.51 -0.28 -12.59
N GLY A 156 -15.14 -1.26 -13.40
CA GLY A 156 -13.83 -1.92 -13.32
C GLY A 156 -12.94 -1.50 -14.50
N PRO A 157 -11.93 -0.62 -14.29
CA PRO A 157 -11.41 -0.12 -13.01
C PRO A 157 -12.11 1.14 -12.46
N PRO A 158 -11.99 1.42 -11.14
CA PRO A 158 -12.50 2.65 -10.53
C PRO A 158 -11.63 3.87 -10.86
N ILE A 159 -12.20 5.07 -10.83
CA ILE A 159 -11.49 6.31 -11.19
C ILE A 159 -10.71 6.88 -9.99
N ILE A 160 -9.45 6.45 -9.80
CA ILE A 160 -8.49 6.94 -8.76
C ILE A 160 -7.44 7.90 -9.40
N ARG A 161 -6.92 8.92 -8.67
CA ARG A 161 -5.71 9.68 -9.09
C ARG A 161 -4.50 9.27 -8.23
N LEU A 162 -3.72 8.31 -8.69
CA LEU A 162 -2.31 8.20 -8.28
C LEU A 162 -1.49 9.03 -9.27
N ILE A 163 -0.84 10.09 -8.80
CA ILE A 163 0.10 10.87 -9.62
C ILE A 163 1.47 10.24 -9.43
N PHE A 164 1.97 9.55 -10.44
CA PHE A 164 3.34 9.05 -10.43
C PHE A 164 4.34 10.21 -10.25
N LYS A 165 5.31 10.01 -9.34
CA LYS A 165 6.42 10.93 -9.11
C LYS A 165 7.71 10.35 -9.62
N GLU A 166 8.10 9.20 -9.07
CA GLU A 166 9.34 8.52 -9.39
C GLU A 166 9.26 7.03 -9.06
N LYS A 167 10.19 6.25 -9.63
CA LYS A 167 10.36 4.83 -9.32
C LYS A 167 11.32 4.73 -8.13
N LEU A 168 10.86 4.13 -7.03
CA LEU A 168 11.64 3.95 -5.81
C LEU A 168 12.51 2.69 -5.88
N GLY A 169 12.07 1.66 -6.60
CA GLY A 169 12.83 0.41 -6.72
C GLY A 169 12.19 -0.61 -7.64
N GLU A 170 12.94 -1.66 -7.94
CA GLU A 170 12.50 -2.81 -8.73
C GLU A 170 12.95 -4.10 -8.07
N GLY A 171 11.99 -4.97 -7.82
CA GLY A 171 12.21 -6.32 -7.34
C GLY A 171 12.11 -7.37 -8.45
N GLN A 172 12.31 -8.62 -8.07
CA GLN A 172 12.28 -9.76 -8.99
C GLN A 172 10.98 -9.87 -9.80
N PHE A 173 9.84 -9.45 -9.23
CA PHE A 173 8.51 -9.65 -9.83
C PHE A 173 7.65 -8.38 -9.94
N GLY A 174 8.17 -7.22 -9.52
CA GLY A 174 7.38 -6.01 -9.36
C GLY A 174 8.23 -4.76 -9.21
N GLU A 175 7.58 -3.61 -9.27
CA GLU A 175 8.17 -2.28 -9.13
C GLU A 175 7.54 -1.54 -7.95
N VAL A 176 8.27 -0.59 -7.37
CA VAL A 176 7.72 0.37 -6.40
C VAL A 176 7.80 1.76 -6.99
N HIS A 177 6.71 2.48 -6.89
CA HIS A 177 6.62 3.86 -7.32
C HIS A 177 6.22 4.76 -6.15
N LEU A 178 6.83 5.92 -6.09
CA LEU A 178 6.31 7.04 -5.31
C LEU A 178 5.14 7.63 -6.08
N CYS A 179 3.99 7.71 -5.42
CA CYS A 179 2.81 8.35 -5.96
C CYS A 179 2.31 9.43 -5.02
N GLU A 180 1.72 10.48 -5.58
CA GLU A 180 0.98 11.49 -4.85
C GLU A 180 -0.53 11.26 -5.00
N ILE A 181 -1.22 11.37 -3.88
CA ILE A 181 -2.66 11.52 -3.80
C ILE A 181 -2.94 13.02 -3.64
N ALA A 182 -3.47 13.63 -4.70
CA ALA A 182 -3.61 15.08 -4.82
C ALA A 182 -4.56 15.70 -3.78
N ASN A 183 -5.61 14.97 -3.37
CA ASN A 183 -6.62 15.42 -2.40
C ASN A 183 -6.85 14.35 -1.30
N PRO A 184 -5.97 14.26 -0.29
CA PRO A 184 -6.10 13.26 0.76
C PRO A 184 -7.28 13.50 1.71
N GLN A 185 -7.86 14.71 1.73
CA GLN A 185 -9.05 15.02 2.56
C GLN A 185 -10.29 14.26 2.10
N ASP A 186 -10.36 13.88 0.82
CA ASP A 186 -11.44 13.04 0.27
C ASP A 186 -11.32 11.56 0.73
N LEU A 187 -10.24 11.22 1.44
CA LEU A 187 -9.97 9.91 2.03
C LEU A 187 -10.28 9.84 3.53
N MET A 188 -10.79 10.92 4.15
CA MET A 188 -11.02 10.98 5.62
C MET A 188 -12.00 9.94 6.16
N SER A 189 -12.82 9.31 5.32
CA SER A 189 -13.69 8.21 5.74
C SER A 189 -12.93 6.90 5.96
N LEU A 190 -11.82 6.68 5.25
CA LEU A 190 -10.97 5.52 5.44
C LEU A 190 -10.25 5.72 6.79
N GLU A 191 -10.29 4.72 7.67
CA GLU A 191 -9.56 4.68 8.95
C GLU A 191 -8.04 4.70 8.70
N PHE A 192 -7.53 5.80 8.16
CA PHE A 192 -6.13 6.02 7.89
C PHE A 192 -5.50 6.69 9.10
N PRO A 193 -4.50 6.07 9.75
CA PRO A 193 -3.91 6.59 10.97
C PRO A 193 -2.97 7.79 10.74
N PHE A 194 -3.20 8.63 9.73
CA PHE A 194 -2.32 9.75 9.39
C PHE A 194 -2.90 11.10 9.77
N ASN A 195 -2.05 11.92 10.38
CA ASN A 195 -2.22 13.36 10.42
C ASN A 195 -2.06 13.91 8.99
N ILE A 196 -3.12 13.83 8.18
CA ILE A 196 -3.20 14.52 6.89
C ILE A 196 -3.07 16.02 7.18
N ARG A 197 -1.85 16.57 7.01
CA ARG A 197 -1.62 18.00 7.21
C ARG A 197 -2.41 18.76 6.15
N LYS A 198 -3.36 19.58 6.61
CA LYS A 198 -4.26 20.36 5.75
C LYS A 198 -3.43 21.15 4.72
N GLY A 199 -3.69 20.93 3.43
CA GLY A 199 -3.01 21.60 2.32
C GLY A 199 -1.70 20.97 1.83
N ARG A 200 -1.30 19.78 2.31
CA ARG A 200 -0.16 19.04 1.74
C ARG A 200 -0.62 17.81 0.93
N PRO A 201 0.05 17.50 -0.19
CA PRO A 201 -0.16 16.25 -0.91
C PRO A 201 0.20 15.06 -0.03
N LEU A 202 -0.55 13.95 -0.15
CA LEU A 202 -0.21 12.70 0.54
C LEU A 202 0.64 11.84 -0.39
N LEU A 203 1.89 11.61 0.01
CA LEU A 203 2.78 10.68 -0.69
C LEU A 203 2.53 9.26 -0.20
N VAL A 204 2.51 8.32 -1.16
CA VAL A 204 2.30 6.89 -0.92
C VAL A 204 3.27 6.08 -1.74
N ALA A 205 3.67 4.91 -1.23
CA ALA A 205 4.43 3.93 -2.00
C ALA A 205 3.47 2.94 -2.65
N VAL A 206 3.60 2.74 -3.96
CA VAL A 206 2.75 1.85 -4.74
C VAL A 206 3.59 0.71 -5.32
N LYS A 207 3.40 -0.48 -4.77
CA LYS A 207 4.00 -1.71 -5.26
C LYS A 207 3.12 -2.28 -6.37
N ILE A 208 3.67 -2.46 -7.56
CA ILE A 208 2.98 -2.94 -8.76
C ILE A 208 3.61 -4.28 -9.19
N LEU A 209 2.79 -5.32 -9.30
CA LEU A 209 3.23 -6.60 -9.86
C LEU A 209 3.32 -6.50 -11.39
N ARG A 210 4.45 -6.90 -11.97
CA ARG A 210 4.65 -6.87 -13.43
C ARG A 210 3.68 -7.81 -14.14
N SER A 211 3.30 -7.47 -15.37
CA SER A 211 2.36 -8.26 -16.17
C SER A 211 2.90 -9.64 -16.57
N ASP A 212 4.22 -9.78 -16.64
CA ASP A 212 4.94 -11.02 -16.94
C ASP A 212 5.23 -11.88 -15.69
N ALA A 213 4.77 -11.46 -14.50
CA ALA A 213 5.00 -12.19 -13.27
C ALA A 213 4.38 -13.60 -13.29
N THR A 214 5.11 -14.58 -12.74
CA THR A 214 4.64 -15.96 -12.65
C THR A 214 3.42 -16.11 -11.75
N LYS A 215 2.65 -17.20 -11.92
CA LYS A 215 1.52 -17.53 -11.02
C LYS A 215 1.94 -17.61 -9.55
N ASN A 216 3.15 -18.10 -9.27
CA ASN A 216 3.70 -18.17 -7.91
C ASN A 216 3.93 -16.76 -7.34
N ALA A 217 4.57 -15.88 -8.11
CA ALA A 217 4.78 -14.49 -7.71
C ALA A 217 3.45 -13.75 -7.48
N ARG A 218 2.45 -14.00 -8.32
CA ARG A 218 1.08 -13.48 -8.11
C ARG A 218 0.46 -13.97 -6.80
N ASN A 219 0.58 -15.26 -6.50
CA ASN A 219 0.05 -15.82 -5.26
C ASN A 219 0.77 -15.27 -4.03
N ASP A 220 2.10 -15.10 -4.11
CA ASP A 220 2.88 -14.53 -3.00
C ASP A 220 2.53 -13.06 -2.78
N PHE A 221 2.33 -12.27 -3.84
CA PHE A 221 1.82 -10.90 -3.74
C PHE A 221 0.44 -10.84 -3.05
N LEU A 222 -0.50 -11.73 -3.41
CA LEU A 222 -1.83 -11.76 -2.80
C LEU A 222 -1.80 -12.24 -1.33
N LYS A 223 -0.87 -13.15 -0.99
CA LYS A 223 -0.63 -13.54 0.41
C LYS A 223 -0.09 -12.36 1.22
N GLU A 224 0.86 -11.61 0.68
CA GLU A 224 1.44 -10.41 1.28
C GLU A 224 0.35 -9.36 1.54
N VAL A 225 -0.51 -9.08 0.56
CA VAL A 225 -1.71 -8.23 0.73
C VAL A 225 -2.57 -8.70 1.89
N LYS A 226 -2.90 -10.00 1.93
CA LYS A 226 -3.76 -10.56 2.97
C LYS A 226 -3.14 -10.46 4.36
N ILE A 227 -1.83 -10.63 4.46
CA ILE A 227 -1.07 -10.47 5.71
C ILE A 227 -1.11 -9.01 6.14
N LEU A 228 -0.60 -8.09 5.31
CA LEU A 228 -0.49 -6.67 5.63
C LEU A 228 -1.84 -6.03 5.96
N SER A 229 -2.94 -6.49 5.32
CA SER A 229 -4.29 -6.01 5.63
C SER A 229 -4.75 -6.24 7.08
N ARG A 230 -4.12 -7.15 7.81
CA ARG A 230 -4.45 -7.50 9.19
C ARG A 230 -3.52 -6.84 10.20
N LEU A 231 -2.41 -6.26 9.76
CA LEU A 231 -1.41 -5.68 10.64
C LEU A 231 -1.73 -4.20 10.86
N LYS A 232 -1.87 -3.82 12.13
CA LYS A 232 -2.15 -2.46 12.59
C LYS A 232 -1.29 -2.19 13.83
N ASP A 233 -0.12 -1.58 13.60
CA ASP A 233 0.82 -1.19 14.65
C ASP A 233 1.68 -0.01 14.16
N PRO A 234 2.05 0.96 15.02
CA PRO A 234 2.85 2.12 14.61
C PRO A 234 4.22 1.76 14.00
N ASN A 235 4.80 0.61 14.37
CA ASN A 235 6.12 0.17 13.91
C ASN A 235 6.06 -0.95 12.85
N ILE A 236 4.89 -1.19 12.27
CA ILE A 236 4.69 -2.03 11.08
C ILE A 236 4.20 -1.16 9.92
N ILE A 237 4.64 -1.47 8.70
CA ILE A 237 4.19 -0.73 7.51
C ILE A 237 2.68 -0.89 7.29
N GLY A 238 1.99 0.24 7.17
CA GLY A 238 0.54 0.31 7.01
C GLY A 238 0.12 0.15 5.56
N LEU A 239 -0.81 -0.77 5.32
CA LEU A 239 -1.51 -0.93 4.05
C LEU A 239 -2.62 0.11 3.93
N LEU A 240 -2.52 0.99 2.93
CA LEU A 240 -3.51 2.03 2.64
C LEU A 240 -4.59 1.54 1.68
N GLY A 241 -4.24 0.69 0.73
CA GLY A 241 -5.19 0.23 -0.27
C GLY A 241 -4.60 -0.78 -1.23
N VAL A 242 -5.47 -1.42 -2.01
CA VAL A 242 -5.07 -2.44 -2.98
C VAL A 242 -5.89 -2.34 -4.25
N CYS A 243 -5.25 -2.65 -5.38
CA CYS A 243 -5.90 -2.88 -6.67
C CYS A 243 -5.65 -4.34 -7.03
N VAL A 244 -6.56 -5.25 -6.64
CA VAL A 244 -6.37 -6.70 -6.83
C VAL A 244 -7.42 -7.37 -7.71
N GLN A 245 -8.44 -6.62 -8.14
CA GLN A 245 -9.50 -7.14 -9.01
C GLN A 245 -9.03 -7.26 -10.48
N ASP A 246 -8.08 -6.43 -10.90
CA ASP A 246 -7.53 -6.36 -12.27
C ASP A 246 -6.01 -6.29 -12.26
N THR A 247 -5.40 -6.53 -13.43
CA THR A 247 -3.96 -6.34 -13.63
C THR A 247 -3.64 -4.92 -14.11
N PRO A 248 -2.49 -4.34 -13.71
CA PRO A 248 -1.52 -4.94 -12.79
C PRO A 248 -2.01 -4.92 -11.34
N LEU A 249 -1.60 -5.92 -10.55
CA LEU A 249 -1.94 -5.93 -9.12
C LEU A 249 -1.15 -4.84 -8.43
N CYS A 250 -1.83 -4.01 -7.62
CA CYS A 250 -1.19 -2.95 -6.87
C CYS A 250 -1.47 -3.07 -5.37
N MET A 251 -0.48 -2.67 -4.58
CA MET A 251 -0.57 -2.46 -3.15
C MET A 251 -0.07 -1.05 -2.86
N ILE A 252 -0.83 -0.31 -2.06
CA ILE A 252 -0.55 1.08 -1.70
C ILE A 252 -0.25 1.09 -0.21
N THR A 253 0.96 1.51 0.18
CA THR A 253 1.39 1.63 1.57
C THR A 253 1.77 3.07 1.88
N GLU A 254 2.02 3.34 3.16
CA GLU A 254 2.73 4.55 3.58
C GLU A 254 4.02 4.74 2.78
N TYR A 255 4.35 5.99 2.49
CA TYR A 255 5.68 6.36 2.01
C TYR A 255 6.55 6.77 3.20
N MET A 256 7.75 6.21 3.28
CA MET A 256 8.75 6.52 4.30
C MET A 256 9.90 7.26 3.62
N GLU A 257 10.02 8.57 3.89
CA GLU A 257 10.78 9.47 3.01
C GLU A 257 12.30 9.32 3.08
N ARG A 258 12.82 8.56 4.04
CA ARG A 258 14.27 8.34 4.22
C ARG A 258 14.73 6.96 3.77
N GLY A 259 13.85 6.20 3.10
CA GLY A 259 14.18 4.89 2.52
C GLY A 259 14.36 3.80 3.58
N ASP A 260 15.14 2.77 3.24
CA ASP A 260 15.45 1.68 4.17
C ASP A 260 16.54 2.06 5.18
N LEU A 261 16.46 1.43 6.35
CA LEU A 261 17.33 1.71 7.50
C LEU A 261 18.79 1.38 7.21
N ASN A 262 19.06 0.38 6.37
CA ASN A 262 20.42 -0.01 6.01
C ASN A 262 21.13 1.13 5.26
N GLN A 263 20.54 1.63 4.18
CA GLN A 263 21.08 2.77 3.44
C GLN A 263 21.15 4.03 4.31
N PHE A 264 20.10 4.26 5.11
CA PHE A 264 20.02 5.41 6.00
C PHE A 264 21.17 5.47 7.01
N LEU A 265 21.51 4.35 7.65
CA LEU A 265 22.62 4.28 8.61
C LEU A 265 23.99 4.25 7.92
N ASN A 266 24.11 3.56 6.78
CA ASN A 266 25.36 3.49 6.02
C ASN A 266 25.83 4.88 5.55
N GLN A 267 24.93 5.84 5.36
CA GLN A 267 25.31 7.22 4.97
C GLN A 267 25.74 8.10 6.15
N ARG A 268 25.71 7.60 7.40
CA ARG A 268 25.96 8.38 8.61
C ARG A 268 27.28 8.02 9.30
N LYS A 269 27.66 8.89 10.22
CA LYS A 269 28.74 8.67 11.20
C LYS A 269 28.19 8.87 12.61
N LEU A 270 28.81 8.24 13.60
CA LEU A 270 28.46 8.49 14.99
C LEU A 270 28.75 9.96 15.34
N GLU A 271 27.86 10.57 16.12
CA GLU A 271 28.07 11.90 16.64
C GLU A 271 29.25 11.93 17.62
N ASP A 272 30.27 12.74 17.31
CA ASP A 272 31.38 13.00 18.22
C ASP A 272 31.07 14.23 19.08
N LYS A 273 30.99 14.04 20.40
CA LYS A 273 30.74 15.12 21.37
C LYS A 273 31.83 16.22 21.34
N ALA A 274 32.98 15.97 20.71
CA ALA A 274 34.13 16.88 20.70
C ALA A 274 34.31 17.72 19.42
N CYS A 275 33.62 17.42 18.31
CA CYS A 275 33.97 18.02 17.01
C CYS A 275 32.75 18.32 16.12
N SER A 276 32.08 19.46 16.39
CA SER A 276 31.00 19.99 15.55
C SER A 276 31.54 20.77 14.34
N THR A 277 32.34 20.13 13.49
CA THR A 277 32.81 20.71 12.22
C THR A 277 32.69 19.70 11.08
N SER A 278 31.58 19.77 10.34
CA SER A 278 31.44 19.54 8.88
C SER A 278 29.98 19.22 8.52
N ASN A 279 29.62 19.40 7.24
CA ASN A 279 28.31 19.10 6.64
C ASN A 279 27.95 17.58 6.61
N ILE A 280 28.45 16.78 7.56
CA ILE A 280 28.23 15.33 7.61
C ILE A 280 27.00 15.03 8.47
N THR A 281 26.06 14.25 7.95
CA THR A 281 24.90 13.76 8.72
C THR A 281 25.34 12.75 9.77
N THR A 282 25.26 13.15 11.04
CA THR A 282 25.59 12.30 12.20
C THR A 282 24.36 11.53 12.72
N ILE A 283 24.58 10.56 13.60
CA ILE A 283 23.55 9.90 14.42
C ILE A 283 24.09 9.66 15.82
N SER A 284 23.27 9.95 16.84
CA SER A 284 23.63 9.70 18.23
C SER A 284 23.36 8.24 18.61
N TYR A 285 24.00 7.78 19.68
CA TYR A 285 23.75 6.42 20.20
C TYR A 285 22.30 6.29 20.69
N GLU A 286 21.76 7.32 21.36
CA GLU A 286 20.39 7.34 21.86
C GLU A 286 19.37 7.22 20.73
N ALA A 287 19.65 7.83 19.57
CA ALA A 287 18.84 7.67 18.37
C ALA A 287 18.86 6.22 17.86
N LEU A 288 20.02 5.55 17.84
CA LEU A 288 20.13 4.13 17.46
C LEU A 288 19.31 3.23 18.40
N ILE A 289 19.39 3.45 19.71
CA ILE A 289 18.62 2.67 20.70
C ILE A 289 17.12 2.94 20.58
N SER A 290 16.72 4.19 20.35
CA SER A 290 15.33 4.55 20.08
C SER A 290 14.78 3.84 18.84
N MET A 291 15.53 3.85 17.73
CA MET A 291 15.17 3.12 16.51
C MET A 291 15.10 1.59 16.76
N ALA A 292 16.04 1.03 17.52
CA ALA A 292 16.05 -0.40 17.83
C ALA A 292 14.85 -0.80 18.71
N SER A 293 14.46 0.05 19.65
CA SER A 293 13.27 -0.13 20.49
C SER A 293 11.99 -0.13 19.67
N GLN A 294 11.90 0.72 18.64
CA GLN A 294 10.80 0.73 17.69
C GLN A 294 10.70 -0.59 16.89
N ILE A 295 11.83 -1.15 16.43
CA ILE A 295 11.85 -2.48 15.78
C ILE A 295 11.40 -3.56 16.76
N ALA A 296 11.91 -3.56 18.01
CA ALA A 296 11.49 -4.50 19.04
C ALA A 296 9.98 -4.39 19.33
N SER A 297 9.42 -3.17 19.32
CA SER A 297 7.98 -2.92 19.46
C SER A 297 7.16 -3.57 18.34
N GLY A 298 7.54 -3.35 17.08
CA GLY A 298 6.87 -3.95 15.93
C GLY A 298 6.95 -5.49 15.96
N MET A 299 8.10 -6.04 16.32
CA MET A 299 8.27 -7.49 16.45
C MET A 299 7.51 -8.09 17.64
N LYS A 300 7.39 -7.36 18.75
CA LYS A 300 6.50 -7.71 19.87
C LYS A 300 5.05 -7.81 19.40
N TYR A 301 4.59 -6.86 18.57
CA TYR A 301 3.26 -6.90 17.98
C TYR A 301 3.07 -8.13 17.08
N LEU A 302 4.01 -8.41 16.17
CA LEU A 302 3.93 -9.61 15.30
C LEU A 302 3.92 -10.90 16.12
N ALA A 303 4.76 -11.00 17.15
CA ALA A 303 4.79 -12.13 18.07
C ALA A 303 3.43 -12.35 18.77
N SER A 304 2.75 -11.28 19.19
CA SER A 304 1.42 -11.38 19.80
C SER A 304 0.35 -11.97 18.88
N LEU A 305 0.55 -11.85 17.56
CA LEU A 305 -0.31 -12.43 16.53
C LEU A 305 0.14 -13.83 16.10
N ASN A 306 1.17 -14.40 16.73
CA ASN A 306 1.86 -15.62 16.30
C ASN A 306 2.36 -15.52 14.84
N PHE A 307 2.72 -14.31 14.42
CA PHE A 307 3.28 -14.06 13.10
C PHE A 307 4.81 -14.10 13.16
N VAL A 308 5.42 -14.90 12.29
CA VAL A 308 6.88 -15.05 12.19
C VAL A 308 7.35 -14.34 10.93
N HIS A 309 8.26 -13.36 11.08
CA HIS A 309 8.74 -12.51 9.99
C HIS A 309 9.70 -13.25 9.06
N ARG A 310 10.65 -14.04 9.58
CA ARG A 310 11.61 -14.89 8.83
C ARG A 310 12.73 -14.18 8.05
N ASP A 311 12.69 -12.86 7.92
CA ASP A 311 13.68 -12.07 7.17
C ASP A 311 13.82 -10.68 7.81
N LEU A 312 13.88 -10.62 9.14
CA LEU A 312 14.14 -9.37 9.85
C LEU A 312 15.62 -8.97 9.65
N ALA A 313 15.82 -7.76 9.13
CA ALA A 313 17.13 -7.14 8.91
C ALA A 313 16.94 -5.63 8.72
N THR A 314 18.02 -4.85 8.79
CA THR A 314 17.93 -3.38 8.57
C THR A 314 17.41 -3.02 7.17
N ARG A 315 17.72 -3.82 6.14
CA ARG A 315 17.20 -3.66 4.76
C ARG A 315 15.67 -3.81 4.63
N ASN A 316 15.03 -4.40 5.64
CA ASN A 316 13.58 -4.63 5.74
C ASN A 316 12.93 -3.73 6.81
N CYS A 317 13.62 -2.67 7.22
CA CYS A 317 13.06 -1.61 8.06
C CYS A 317 13.11 -0.30 7.26
N LEU A 318 12.04 0.50 7.31
CA LEU A 318 11.99 1.82 6.68
C LEU A 318 12.03 2.95 7.70
N VAL A 319 12.55 4.09 7.27
CA VAL A 319 12.73 5.29 8.09
C VAL A 319 11.87 6.44 7.55
N GLY A 320 11.03 7.01 8.41
CA GLY A 320 10.11 8.11 8.09
C GLY A 320 10.46 9.40 8.82
N GLU A 321 9.47 10.30 8.93
CA GLU A 321 9.64 11.56 9.67
C GLU A 321 9.99 11.29 11.15
N ASN A 322 10.83 12.16 11.72
CA ASN A 322 11.24 12.09 13.13
C ASN A 322 11.82 10.72 13.56
N ASP A 323 12.61 10.09 12.68
CA ASP A 323 13.27 8.80 12.96
C ASP A 323 12.28 7.67 13.32
N THR A 324 11.05 7.76 12.79
CA THR A 324 10.04 6.71 12.92
C THR A 324 10.47 5.47 12.11
N ILE A 325 10.48 4.31 12.75
CA ILE A 325 10.81 3.03 12.11
C ILE A 325 9.55 2.22 11.87
N LYS A 326 9.41 1.69 10.65
CA LYS A 326 8.40 0.68 10.30
C LYS A 326 9.04 -0.54 9.67
N ILE A 327 8.79 -1.70 10.25
CA ILE A 327 9.19 -2.99 9.70
C ILE A 327 8.33 -3.28 8.48
N ALA A 328 8.96 -3.78 7.43
CA ALA A 328 8.31 -4.03 6.17
C ALA A 328 8.96 -5.19 5.41
N ASP A 329 8.15 -5.98 4.71
CA ASP A 329 8.61 -7.14 3.96
C ASP A 329 8.90 -6.76 2.50
N PHE A 330 9.92 -5.93 2.29
CA PHE A 330 10.31 -5.51 0.95
C PHE A 330 11.15 -6.58 0.27
N GLY A 331 10.49 -7.63 -0.26
CA GLY A 331 11.06 -8.59 -1.22
C GLY A 331 11.55 -7.99 -2.56
N MET A 332 11.77 -6.67 -2.61
CA MET A 332 12.19 -5.89 -3.78
C MET A 332 13.61 -5.37 -3.69
N SER A 333 14.19 -5.36 -2.49
CA SER A 333 15.58 -4.96 -2.28
C SER A 333 16.58 -6.05 -2.70
N ARG A 334 16.09 -7.23 -3.11
CA ARG A 334 16.89 -8.42 -3.47
C ARG A 334 17.94 -8.21 -4.56
N ASN A 335 17.83 -7.19 -5.42
CA ASN A 335 18.90 -6.90 -6.39
C ASN A 335 20.05 -6.14 -5.74
N LEU A 336 19.76 -5.13 -4.90
CA LEU A 336 20.78 -4.38 -4.18
C LEU A 336 21.45 -5.24 -3.09
N TYR A 337 20.65 -6.05 -2.39
CA TYR A 337 21.10 -6.94 -1.33
C TYR A 337 21.23 -8.39 -1.79
N ALA A 338 21.50 -8.64 -3.08
CA ALA A 338 21.60 -10.01 -3.61
C ALA A 338 22.63 -10.87 -2.84
N GLY A 339 23.72 -10.25 -2.37
CA GLY A 339 24.76 -10.88 -1.57
C GLY A 339 24.37 -11.23 -0.13
N ASP A 340 23.21 -10.77 0.35
CA ASP A 340 22.67 -11.18 1.66
C ASP A 340 21.92 -12.51 1.60
N TYR A 341 21.66 -13.01 0.39
CA TYR A 341 20.80 -14.16 0.16
C TYR A 341 21.55 -15.31 -0.50
N TYR A 342 21.63 -16.42 0.22
CA TYR A 342 22.18 -17.66 -0.29
C TYR A 342 21.17 -18.38 -1.20
N ARG A 343 21.66 -18.88 -2.35
CA ARG A 343 20.84 -19.56 -3.36
C ARG A 343 21.37 -20.95 -3.64
N ILE A 344 20.59 -21.97 -3.28
CA ILE A 344 20.81 -23.34 -3.74
C ILE A 344 19.87 -23.62 -4.93
N GLN A 345 20.39 -24.18 -6.02
CA GLN A 345 19.57 -24.59 -7.16
C GLN A 345 18.41 -25.49 -6.72
N GLY A 346 17.19 -25.09 -7.08
CA GLY A 346 15.97 -25.82 -6.74
C GLY A 346 15.47 -25.67 -5.30
N ARG A 347 16.10 -24.83 -4.46
CA ARG A 347 15.62 -24.51 -3.10
C ARG A 347 15.23 -23.04 -2.96
N ALA A 348 14.62 -22.72 -1.81
CA ALA A 348 14.31 -21.35 -1.43
C ALA A 348 15.59 -20.51 -1.28
N VAL A 349 15.46 -19.21 -1.55
CA VAL A 349 16.50 -18.20 -1.33
C VAL A 349 16.46 -17.77 0.14
N LEU A 350 17.59 -17.80 0.85
CA LEU A 350 17.62 -17.72 2.32
C LEU A 350 18.61 -16.65 2.84
N PRO A 351 18.23 -15.79 3.80
CA PRO A 351 19.12 -14.79 4.40
C PRO A 351 19.99 -15.40 5.51
N ILE A 352 20.85 -16.37 5.15
CA ILE A 352 21.53 -17.26 6.11
C ILE A 352 22.33 -16.54 7.21
N ARG A 353 22.83 -15.32 6.96
CA ARG A 353 23.60 -14.52 7.92
C ARG A 353 22.76 -13.93 9.07
N TRP A 354 21.43 -13.90 8.91
CA TRP A 354 20.47 -13.48 9.95
C TRP A 354 19.72 -14.66 10.57
N MET A 355 19.87 -15.86 10.00
CA MET A 355 19.07 -17.01 10.40
C MET A 355 19.66 -17.69 11.64
N ALA A 356 18.78 -18.09 12.55
CA ALA A 356 19.14 -19.00 13.64
C ALA A 356 19.60 -20.35 13.09
N TRP A 357 20.46 -21.04 13.85
CA TRP A 357 21.03 -22.32 13.43
C TRP A 357 19.95 -23.36 13.08
N GLU A 358 18.83 -23.40 13.83
CA GLU A 358 17.73 -24.32 13.57
C GLU A 358 16.94 -23.98 12.29
N CYS A 359 16.96 -22.71 11.86
CA CYS A 359 16.39 -22.31 10.58
C CYS A 359 17.23 -22.83 9.43
N ILE A 360 18.56 -22.75 9.55
CA ILE A 360 19.49 -23.21 8.51
C ILE A 360 19.46 -24.73 8.38
N LEU A 361 19.58 -25.46 9.49
CA LEU A 361 19.70 -26.91 9.47
C LEU A 361 18.37 -27.65 9.38
N MET A 362 17.30 -27.10 9.97
CA MET A 362 16.01 -27.79 10.10
C MET A 362 14.86 -27.07 9.39
N GLY A 363 15.07 -25.86 8.86
CA GLY A 363 13.99 -25.06 8.27
C GLY A 363 12.93 -24.59 9.28
N LYS A 364 13.27 -24.57 10.58
CA LYS A 364 12.31 -24.29 11.66
C LYS A 364 12.24 -22.80 11.99
N PHE A 365 11.32 -22.08 11.36
CA PHE A 365 11.08 -20.66 11.64
C PHE A 365 10.06 -20.47 12.78
N THR A 366 10.42 -19.66 13.77
CA THR A 366 9.59 -19.34 14.96
C THR A 366 9.82 -17.90 15.41
N THR A 367 9.01 -17.39 16.34
CA THR A 367 9.28 -16.11 16.99
C THR A 367 10.67 -16.06 17.65
N ALA A 368 11.16 -17.18 18.18
CA ALA A 368 12.50 -17.26 18.76
C ALA A 368 13.62 -17.20 17.72
N SER A 369 13.37 -17.62 16.47
CA SER A 369 14.33 -17.37 15.38
C SER A 369 14.28 -15.93 14.88
N ASP A 370 13.13 -15.25 15.00
CA ASP A 370 13.06 -13.81 14.75
C ASP A 370 13.82 -13.02 15.83
N VAL A 371 13.84 -13.49 17.08
CA VAL A 371 14.69 -12.91 18.14
C VAL A 371 16.18 -13.02 17.78
N TRP A 372 16.61 -14.15 17.22
CA TRP A 372 17.97 -14.28 16.71
C TRP A 372 18.28 -13.25 15.63
N ALA A 373 17.39 -13.12 14.64
CA ALA A 373 17.51 -12.15 13.57
C ALA A 373 17.50 -10.69 14.09
N PHE A 374 16.75 -10.41 15.15
CA PHE A 374 16.78 -9.12 15.84
C PHE A 374 18.16 -8.84 16.45
N GLY A 375 18.80 -9.82 17.09
CA GLY A 375 20.16 -9.66 17.60
C GLY A 375 21.15 -9.28 16.49
N VAL A 376 21.05 -9.90 15.32
CA VAL A 376 21.85 -9.54 14.14
C VAL A 376 21.48 -8.14 13.63
N THR A 377 20.20 -7.80 13.60
CA THR A 377 19.72 -6.46 13.18
C THR A 377 20.24 -5.36 14.11
N LEU A 378 20.24 -5.59 15.42
CA LEU A 378 20.80 -4.68 16.41
C LEU A 378 22.32 -4.51 16.22
N TRP A 379 23.03 -5.60 15.92
CA TRP A 379 24.44 -5.55 15.56
C TRP A 379 24.67 -4.69 14.31
N GLU A 380 23.88 -4.87 13.24
CA GLU A 380 23.98 -4.03 12.02
C GLU A 380 23.81 -2.55 12.34
N MET A 381 22.83 -2.21 13.19
CA MET A 381 22.57 -0.82 13.59
C MET A 381 23.76 -0.21 14.33
N LEU A 382 24.37 -0.95 15.26
CA LEU A 382 25.52 -0.50 16.03
C LEU A 382 26.82 -0.46 15.20
N MET A 383 26.90 -1.24 14.13
CA MET A 383 27.94 -1.14 13.11
C MET A 383 27.65 -0.07 12.05
N LEU A 384 26.56 0.70 12.20
CA LEU A 384 26.09 1.69 11.22
C LEU A 384 25.95 1.12 9.80
N CYS A 385 25.60 -0.17 9.70
CA CYS A 385 25.44 -0.91 8.45
C CYS A 385 26.67 -0.83 7.53
N LYS A 386 27.87 -0.66 8.10
CA LYS A 386 29.13 -0.57 7.33
C LYS A 386 29.68 -1.92 6.92
N GLU A 387 29.29 -2.96 7.63
CA GLU A 387 29.77 -4.32 7.42
C GLU A 387 28.60 -5.29 7.35
N GLN A 388 28.72 -6.28 6.47
CA GLN A 388 27.81 -7.41 6.43
C GLN A 388 28.07 -8.32 7.65
N PRO A 389 27.02 -8.90 8.29
CA PRO A 389 27.24 -9.90 9.33
C PRO A 389 28.10 -11.06 8.82
N TYR A 390 29.14 -11.40 9.59
CA TYR A 390 30.13 -12.42 9.23
C TYR A 390 30.85 -12.14 7.90
N ASN A 391 31.15 -10.87 7.57
CA ASN A 391 31.81 -10.48 6.30
C ASN A 391 33.12 -11.22 5.98
N SER A 392 33.80 -11.76 7.00
CA SER A 392 35.03 -12.53 6.87
C SER A 392 34.81 -14.00 6.52
N LEU A 393 33.57 -14.48 6.59
CA LEU A 393 33.17 -15.85 6.30
C LEU A 393 32.42 -15.93 4.96
N THR A 394 32.70 -16.98 4.21
CA THR A 394 31.90 -17.42 3.05
C THR A 394 30.53 -17.93 3.49
N ASP A 395 29.60 -18.06 2.54
CA ASP A 395 28.25 -18.57 2.82
C ASP A 395 28.30 -20.02 3.33
N GLU A 396 29.21 -20.84 2.81
CA GLU A 396 29.46 -22.20 3.27
C GLU A 396 29.99 -22.24 4.72
N GLU A 397 30.90 -21.35 5.08
CA GLU A 397 31.42 -21.23 6.46
C GLU A 397 30.35 -20.74 7.45
N VAL A 398 29.43 -19.87 7.01
CA VAL A 398 28.27 -19.48 7.81
C VAL A 398 27.35 -20.68 8.07
N ILE A 399 27.13 -21.54 7.07
CA ILE A 399 26.36 -22.78 7.23
C ILE A 399 27.10 -23.77 8.14
N GLU A 400 28.42 -23.90 8.01
CA GLU A 400 29.23 -24.73 8.91
C GLU A 400 29.16 -24.25 10.35
N ASN A 401 29.19 -22.93 10.57
CA ASN A 401 29.05 -22.32 11.89
C ASN A 401 27.69 -22.67 12.54
N ALA A 402 26.59 -22.72 11.77
CA ALA A 402 25.31 -23.23 12.27
C ALA A 402 25.41 -24.69 12.74
N GLY A 403 26.23 -25.50 12.06
CA GLY A 403 26.57 -26.86 12.49
C GLY A 403 27.37 -26.91 13.80
N GLU A 404 28.22 -25.92 14.08
CA GLU A 404 28.93 -25.80 15.36
C GLU A 404 27.96 -25.44 16.51
N PHE A 405 26.98 -24.55 16.28
CA PHE A 405 25.91 -24.31 17.24
C PHE A 405 25.11 -25.58 17.56
N PHE A 406 24.80 -26.40 16.56
CA PHE A 406 24.11 -27.66 16.79
C PHE A 406 24.93 -28.63 17.65
N ARG A 407 26.24 -28.76 17.34
CA ARG A 407 27.18 -29.68 18.00
C ARG A 407 27.55 -29.26 19.43
N ASP A 408 27.54 -27.95 19.71
CA ASP A 408 27.75 -27.38 21.05
C ASP A 408 29.11 -27.75 21.68
N HIS A 409 30.18 -27.73 20.87
CA HIS A 409 31.56 -28.00 21.31
C HIS A 409 32.36 -26.73 21.63
N GLY A 410 31.72 -25.56 21.70
CA GLY A 410 32.37 -24.27 21.98
C GLY A 410 33.20 -23.71 20.82
N LYS A 411 32.97 -24.18 19.59
CA LYS A 411 33.66 -23.73 18.36
C LYS A 411 32.84 -22.74 17.54
N GLN A 412 31.60 -22.49 17.93
CA GLN A 412 30.72 -21.56 17.25
C GLN A 412 31.25 -20.13 17.35
N MET A 413 31.11 -19.40 16.25
CA MET A 413 31.54 -18.01 16.10
C MET A 413 30.34 -17.08 16.24
N TYR A 414 30.49 -16.05 17.07
CA TYR A 414 29.52 -14.97 17.23
C TYR A 414 30.01 -13.72 16.49
N LEU A 415 29.08 -12.81 16.15
CA LEU A 415 29.44 -11.49 15.67
C LEU A 415 30.18 -10.73 16.77
N THR A 416 31.23 -10.00 16.41
CA THR A 416 32.06 -9.26 17.38
C THR A 416 31.31 -8.07 17.97
N ARG A 417 31.66 -7.68 19.19
CA ARG A 417 31.08 -6.48 19.84
C ARG A 417 31.46 -5.22 19.05
N PRO A 418 30.50 -4.43 18.53
CA PRO A 418 30.78 -3.13 17.93
C PRO A 418 31.46 -2.19 18.92
N GLU A 419 32.35 -1.31 18.45
CA GLU A 419 33.12 -0.42 19.34
C GLU A 419 32.23 0.43 20.24
N ILE A 420 31.12 0.93 19.67
CA ILE A 420 30.15 1.81 20.35
C ILE A 420 29.21 1.06 21.29
N CYS A 421 29.22 -0.28 21.28
CA CYS A 421 28.26 -1.11 22.00
C CYS A 421 28.70 -1.35 23.44
N PRO A 422 27.94 -0.91 24.46
CA PRO A 422 28.22 -1.24 25.86
C PRO A 422 28.12 -2.74 26.11
N GLN A 423 28.85 -3.22 27.11
CA GLN A 423 28.93 -4.64 27.43
C GLN A 423 27.53 -5.26 27.71
N GLY A 424 26.68 -4.58 28.48
CA GLY A 424 25.32 -5.07 28.77
C GLY A 424 24.44 -5.21 27.53
N LEU A 425 24.58 -4.29 26.56
CA LEU A 425 23.84 -4.39 25.30
C LEU A 425 24.37 -5.53 24.41
N TYR A 426 25.68 -5.80 24.46
CA TYR A 426 26.26 -6.95 23.78
C TYR A 426 25.86 -8.28 24.42
N GLU A 427 25.74 -8.33 25.74
CA GLU A 427 25.18 -9.48 26.44
C GLU A 427 23.73 -9.76 26.04
N LEU A 428 22.90 -8.72 25.83
CA LEU A 428 21.57 -8.91 25.25
C LEU A 428 21.63 -9.56 23.86
N MET A 429 22.55 -9.13 22.99
CA MET A 429 22.74 -9.75 21.67
C MET A 429 23.16 -11.21 21.79
N LEU A 430 24.09 -11.54 22.70
CA LEU A 430 24.50 -12.93 22.95
C LEU A 430 23.33 -13.79 23.45
N HIS A 431 22.45 -13.26 24.31
CA HIS A 431 21.23 -13.97 24.73
C HIS A 431 20.25 -14.20 23.56
N CYS A 432 20.16 -13.27 22.60
CA CYS A 432 19.39 -13.49 21.37
C CYS A 432 19.94 -14.66 20.53
N TRP A 433 21.24 -14.95 20.64
CA TRP A 433 21.94 -16.03 19.94
C TRP A 433 22.15 -17.30 20.79
N CYS A 434 21.40 -17.46 21.89
CA CYS A 434 21.40 -18.70 22.65
C CYS A 434 20.99 -19.89 21.77
N ARG A 435 21.69 -21.02 21.98
CA ARG A 435 21.46 -22.26 21.24
C ARG A 435 20.04 -22.78 21.45
N ASP A 436 19.60 -22.92 22.71
CA ASP A 436 18.22 -23.25 23.03
C ASP A 436 17.34 -22.02 22.80
N PHE A 437 16.27 -22.21 22.03
CA PHE A 437 15.32 -21.15 21.69
C PHE A 437 14.54 -20.64 22.90
N LYS A 438 14.46 -21.43 23.99
CA LYS A 438 13.77 -21.04 25.23
C LYS A 438 14.57 -20.06 26.08
N ASP A 439 15.88 -20.06 25.93
CA ASP A 439 16.79 -19.18 26.68
C ASP A 439 16.92 -17.80 26.01
N ARG A 440 16.40 -17.67 24.79
CA ARG A 440 16.35 -16.39 24.08
C ARG A 440 15.30 -15.46 24.71
N PRO A 441 15.59 -14.16 24.86
CA PRO A 441 14.65 -13.21 25.43
C PRO A 441 13.44 -13.02 24.50
N THR A 442 12.29 -12.73 25.08
CA THR A 442 11.10 -12.33 24.31
C THR A 442 11.24 -10.88 23.83
N PHE A 443 10.52 -10.51 22.77
CA PHE A 443 10.47 -9.12 22.31
C PHE A 443 9.95 -8.13 23.37
N VAL A 444 9.15 -8.61 24.34
CA VAL A 444 8.74 -7.80 25.50
C VAL A 444 9.94 -7.44 26.37
N GLN A 445 10.79 -8.42 26.70
CA GLN A 445 12.00 -8.22 27.50
C GLN A 445 13.03 -7.36 26.76
N ILE A 446 13.23 -7.62 25.47
CA ILE A 446 14.14 -6.83 24.61
C ILE A 446 13.70 -5.37 24.59
N GLN A 447 12.43 -5.08 24.31
CA GLN A 447 11.93 -3.70 24.25
C GLN A 447 12.08 -3.00 25.60
N HIS A 448 11.77 -3.68 26.71
CA HIS A 448 11.92 -3.12 28.05
C HIS A 448 13.39 -2.75 28.32
N PHE A 449 14.33 -3.64 28.05
CA PHE A 449 15.76 -3.39 28.22
C PHE A 449 16.23 -2.18 27.39
N LEU A 450 15.78 -2.07 26.14
CA LEU A 450 16.16 -0.96 25.26
C LEU A 450 15.62 0.40 25.75
N LEU A 451 14.43 0.43 26.36
CA LEU A 451 13.82 1.66 26.87
C LEU A 451 14.40 2.10 28.22
N GLU A 452 14.59 1.16 29.14
CA GLU A 452 14.90 1.48 30.55
C GLU A 452 16.40 1.44 30.86
N GLU A 453 17.12 0.49 30.26
CA GLU A 453 18.51 0.21 30.62
C GLU A 453 19.47 0.77 29.57
N ALA A 454 19.28 0.42 28.30
CA ALA A 454 20.23 0.75 27.23
C ALA A 454 20.35 2.25 26.95
N MET A 455 19.29 3.04 27.15
CA MET A 455 19.34 4.50 26.99
C MET A 455 20.28 5.19 27.99
N ASN A 456 20.53 4.57 29.13
CA ASN A 456 21.36 5.11 30.20
C ASN A 456 22.82 4.60 30.17
N MET A 457 23.19 3.79 29.18
CA MET A 457 24.52 3.15 29.08
C MET A 457 25.57 3.98 28.30
N VAL A 458 25.34 5.29 28.10
CA VAL A 458 26.19 6.20 27.31
C VAL A 458 27.13 7.03 28.17
#